data_AF-A0AAJ3TVV0-F1
#
_entry.id   AF-A0AAJ3TVV0-F1
#
_cell.length_a   1.000
_cell.length_b   1.000
_cell.length_c   1.000
_cell.angle_alpha   90.00
_cell.angle_beta   90.00
_cell.angle_gamma   90.00
#
_symmetry.space_group_name_H-M   'P 1'
#
loop_
_entity.id
_entity.type
_entity.pdbx_description
1 polymer ?
#
loop_
_entity_poly.entity_id
_entity_poly.type
_entity_poly.pdbx_seq_one_letter_code
_entity_poly.pdbx_strand_id
1 'polypeptide(L)'
;MIESSPIAIDLVDEEREFMVLALNEYGGTAQHTYRLLCPVLGLSNLDEWATLVNRLMTAIQNKEPLSDLDWARAMFLTDISFGSTLVGSGLRFGPAADPHWFEVMRSVQRKISTYSRFLLLVENAGYPAAE
;
A
#
# COMPACT_ATOMS: atom_id res chain seq x y z
N MET A 1 -13.44 10.20 -14.87
CA MET A 1 -12.03 9.96 -14.52
C MET A 1 -11.34 9.40 -15.74
N ILE A 2 -10.22 9.98 -16.18
CA ILE A 2 -9.35 9.32 -17.15
C ILE A 2 -8.57 8.30 -16.33
N GLU A 3 -8.89 7.02 -16.47
CA GLU A 3 -8.04 5.97 -15.92
C GLU A 3 -6.66 6.10 -16.58
N SER A 4 -5.65 6.48 -15.80
CA SER A 4 -4.26 6.54 -16.27
C SER A 4 -3.86 5.16 -16.77
N SER A 5 -3.16 5.10 -17.91
CA SER A 5 -2.69 3.84 -18.49
C SER A 5 -1.86 3.05 -17.47
N PRO A 6 -2.04 1.72 -17.37
CA PRO A 6 -1.34 0.92 -16.38
C PRO A 6 0.18 0.95 -16.63
N ILE A 7 0.95 1.19 -15.57
CA ILE A 7 2.41 1.35 -15.60
C ILE A 7 3.03 0.13 -14.92
N ALA A 8 3.94 -0.54 -15.62
CA ALA A 8 4.80 -1.55 -15.02
C ALA A 8 5.98 -0.86 -14.32
N ILE A 9 6.15 -1.11 -13.02
CA ILE A 9 7.35 -0.75 -12.27
C ILE A 9 8.19 -2.02 -12.09
N ASP A 10 9.46 -1.95 -12.45
CA ASP A 10 10.39 -3.07 -12.32
C ASP A 10 10.83 -3.25 -10.86
N LEU A 11 10.07 -4.07 -10.13
CA LEU A 11 10.42 -4.54 -8.80
C LEU A 11 11.21 -5.84 -8.90
N VAL A 12 12.36 -5.91 -8.23
CA VAL A 12 13.06 -7.17 -8.05
C VAL A 12 12.23 -8.09 -7.15
N ASP A 13 12.53 -9.39 -7.15
CA ASP A 13 11.68 -10.37 -6.47
C ASP A 13 11.55 -10.10 -4.97
N GLU A 14 12.62 -9.65 -4.31
CA GLU A 14 12.62 -9.30 -2.87
C GLU A 14 11.76 -8.06 -2.56
N GLU A 15 11.81 -7.03 -3.40
CA GLU A 15 10.95 -5.83 -3.27
C GLU A 15 9.47 -6.18 -3.43
N ARG A 16 9.18 -7.08 -4.37
CA ARG A 16 7.83 -7.59 -4.61
C ARG A 16 7.33 -8.43 -3.45
N GLU A 17 8.15 -9.35 -2.97
CA GLU A 17 7.86 -10.17 -1.80
C GLU A 17 7.56 -9.29 -0.58
N PHE A 18 8.40 -8.27 -0.34
CA PHE A 18 8.19 -7.31 0.74
C PHE A 18 6.83 -6.62 0.65
N MET A 19 6.46 -6.09 -0.53
CA MET A 19 5.16 -5.43 -0.71
C MET A 19 4.00 -6.41 -0.50
N VAL A 20 4.09 -7.63 -1.02
CA VAL A 20 3.06 -8.67 -0.84
C VAL A 20 2.91 -9.04 0.63
N LEU A 21 4.01 -9.25 1.36
CA LEU A 21 3.99 -9.52 2.80
C LEU A 21 3.32 -8.38 3.57
N ALA A 22 3.68 -7.13 3.28
CA ALA A 22 3.10 -5.96 3.92
C ALA A 22 1.59 -5.81 3.62
N LEU A 23 1.15 -6.06 2.39
CA LEU A 23 -0.27 -6.00 2.02
C LEU A 23 -1.08 -7.14 2.65
N ASN A 24 -0.48 -8.34 2.76
CA ASN A 24 -1.13 -9.49 3.37
C ASN A 24 -1.49 -9.27 4.85
N GLU A 25 -0.77 -8.42 5.57
CA GLU A 25 -1.06 -8.10 6.97
C GLU A 25 -2.42 -7.40 7.19
N TYR A 26 -3.01 -6.81 6.15
CA TYR A 26 -4.38 -6.28 6.22
C TYR A 26 -5.46 -7.37 6.20
N GLY A 27 -5.11 -8.62 5.88
CA GLY A 27 -5.91 -9.81 6.19
C GLY A 27 -5.57 -10.42 7.56
N GLY A 28 -4.57 -9.89 8.24
CA GLY A 28 -4.02 -10.41 9.49
C GLY A 28 -4.08 -9.40 10.63
N THR A 29 -2.93 -8.97 11.13
CA THR A 29 -2.87 -8.15 12.34
C THR A 29 -3.33 -6.70 12.13
N ALA A 30 -3.22 -6.17 10.91
CA ALA A 30 -3.69 -4.84 10.54
C ALA A 30 -5.15 -4.82 10.06
N GLN A 31 -5.90 -5.93 10.18
CA GLN A 31 -7.25 -6.08 9.60
C GLN A 31 -8.28 -5.03 10.04
N HIS A 32 -8.10 -4.36 11.19
CA HIS A 32 -9.04 -3.36 11.70
C HIS A 32 -8.70 -1.93 11.28
N THR A 33 -7.56 -1.72 10.62
CA THR A 33 -7.09 -0.38 10.21
C THR A 33 -7.94 0.21 9.09
N TYR A 34 -8.71 -0.61 8.35
CA TYR A 34 -9.64 -0.17 7.30
C TYR A 34 -10.58 0.96 7.78
N ARG A 35 -10.98 0.97 9.06
CA ARG A 35 -11.88 2.02 9.58
C ARG A 35 -11.28 3.42 9.48
N LEU A 36 -9.96 3.51 9.59
CA LEU A 36 -9.21 4.75 9.46
C LEU A 36 -8.72 4.96 8.03
N LEU A 37 -8.27 3.89 7.37
CA LEU A 37 -7.58 3.98 6.09
C LEU A 37 -8.52 3.93 4.87
N CYS A 38 -9.73 3.38 4.98
CA CYS A 38 -10.71 3.37 3.89
C CYS A 38 -10.98 4.78 3.35
N PRO A 39 -11.35 5.77 4.19
CA PRO A 39 -11.60 7.12 3.69
C PRO A 39 -10.35 7.70 3.02
N VAL A 40 -9.16 7.52 3.62
CA VAL A 40 -7.89 8.03 3.05
C VAL A 40 -7.62 7.48 1.64
N LEU A 41 -8.09 6.28 1.31
CA LEU A 41 -7.93 5.66 -0.01
C LEU A 41 -9.11 5.88 -0.96
N GLY A 42 -10.13 6.63 -0.53
CA GLY A 42 -11.34 6.88 -1.31
C GLY A 42 -12.34 5.71 -1.30
N LEU A 43 -12.28 4.86 -0.28
CA LEU A 43 -13.15 3.70 -0.12
C LEU A 43 -14.18 3.96 0.98
N SER A 44 -15.34 3.34 0.86
CA SER A 44 -16.49 3.60 1.72
C SER A 44 -16.78 2.48 2.72
N ASN A 45 -16.32 1.25 2.44
CA ASN A 45 -16.70 0.08 3.23
C ASN A 45 -15.61 -1.01 3.23
N LEU A 46 -15.85 -2.06 4.03
CA LEU A 46 -14.94 -3.20 4.19
C LEU A 46 -14.82 -4.05 2.91
N ASP A 47 -15.89 -4.16 2.11
CA ASP A 47 -15.87 -4.98 0.89
C ASP A 47 -15.00 -4.34 -0.18
N GLU A 48 -15.12 -3.03 -0.38
CA GLU A 48 -14.23 -2.23 -1.25
C GLU A 48 -12.78 -2.32 -0.79
N TRP A 49 -12.54 -2.27 0.53
CA TRP A 49 -11.22 -2.44 1.13
C TRP A 49 -10.61 -3.81 0.84
N ALA A 50 -11.33 -4.89 1.16
CA ALA A 50 -10.86 -6.25 0.95
C ALA A 50 -10.59 -6.51 -0.54
N THR A 51 -11.48 -6.00 -1.40
CA THR A 51 -11.33 -6.07 -2.87
C THR A 51 -10.07 -5.33 -3.33
N LEU A 52 -9.84 -4.10 -2.84
CA LEU A 52 -8.66 -3.32 -3.21
C LEU A 52 -7.38 -4.04 -2.77
N VAL A 53 -7.26 -4.38 -1.49
CA VAL A 53 -6.03 -4.98 -0.95
C VAL A 53 -5.69 -6.28 -1.67
N ASN A 54 -6.67 -7.16 -1.88
CA ASN A 54 -6.47 -8.42 -2.59
C ASN A 54 -6.05 -8.19 -4.05
N ARG A 55 -6.71 -7.25 -4.75
CA ARG A 55 -6.37 -6.90 -6.13
C ARG A 55 -4.94 -6.36 -6.25
N LEU A 56 -4.53 -5.44 -5.36
CA LEU A 56 -3.18 -4.89 -5.36
C LEU A 56 -2.13 -5.97 -5.10
N MET A 57 -2.35 -6.80 -4.07
CA MET A 57 -1.45 -7.89 -3.71
C MET A 57 -1.29 -8.90 -4.86
N THR A 58 -2.39 -9.34 -5.45
CA THR A 58 -2.39 -10.30 -6.57
C THR A 58 -1.67 -9.73 -7.79
N ALA A 59 -1.96 -8.48 -8.17
CA ALA A 59 -1.31 -7.83 -9.31
C ALA A 59 0.21 -7.69 -9.10
N ILE A 60 0.63 -7.25 -7.91
CA ILE A 60 2.06 -7.14 -7.57
C ILE A 60 2.72 -8.52 -7.59
N GLN A 61 2.09 -9.55 -7.02
CA GLN A 61 2.61 -10.92 -7.02
C GLN A 61 2.78 -11.46 -8.45
N ASN A 62 1.82 -11.20 -9.33
CA ASN A 62 1.81 -11.66 -10.72
C ASN A 62 2.64 -10.80 -11.68
N LYS A 63 3.30 -9.75 -11.19
CA LYS A 63 4.06 -8.78 -12.01
C LYS A 63 3.17 -8.04 -13.03
N GLU A 64 1.91 -7.84 -12.69
CA GLU A 64 0.95 -7.11 -13.51
C GLU A 64 1.17 -5.60 -13.35
N PRO A 65 0.95 -4.80 -14.42
CA PRO A 65 1.03 -3.35 -14.33
C PRO A 65 -0.16 -2.79 -13.53
N LEU A 66 0.09 -1.74 -12.75
CA LEU A 66 -0.93 -1.04 -11.96
C LEU A 66 -1.14 0.39 -12.47
N SER A 67 -2.30 0.96 -12.22
CA SER A 67 -2.50 2.41 -12.41
C SER A 67 -1.60 3.19 -11.43
N ASP A 68 -1.30 4.45 -11.73
CA ASP A 68 -0.53 5.30 -10.80
C ASP A 68 -1.20 5.45 -9.44
N LEU A 69 -2.54 5.54 -9.40
CA LEU A 69 -3.29 5.61 -8.16
C LEU A 69 -3.15 4.31 -7.36
N ASP A 70 -3.18 3.16 -8.03
CA ASP A 70 -2.99 1.87 -7.37
C ASP A 70 -1.56 1.66 -6.88
N TRP A 71 -0.56 2.15 -7.61
CA TRP A 71 0.82 2.20 -7.11
C TRP A 71 0.92 3.08 -5.86
N ALA A 72 0.25 4.24 -5.86
CA ALA A 72 0.22 5.11 -4.70
C ALA A 72 -0.45 4.44 -3.48
N ARG A 73 -1.61 3.80 -3.70
CA ARG A 73 -2.35 3.05 -2.67
C ARG A 73 -1.52 1.88 -2.12
N ALA A 74 -0.88 1.11 -2.99
CA ALA A 74 -0.03 -0.01 -2.60
C ALA A 74 1.15 0.47 -1.74
N MET A 75 1.85 1.52 -2.17
CA MET A 75 2.98 2.08 -1.42
C MET A 75 2.54 2.62 -0.05
N PHE A 76 1.44 3.38 0.00
CA PHE A 76 0.90 3.92 1.25
C PHE A 76 0.56 2.81 2.26
N LEU A 77 -0.10 1.75 1.80
CA LEU A 77 -0.44 0.59 2.61
C LEU A 77 0.81 -0.18 3.05
N THR A 78 1.79 -0.37 2.17
CA THR A 78 3.07 -1.00 2.53
C THR A 78 3.80 -0.21 3.62
N ASP A 79 3.90 1.12 3.48
CA ASP A 79 4.57 1.99 4.45
C ASP A 79 3.91 1.93 5.83
N ILE A 80 2.58 1.96 5.88
CA ILE A 80 1.84 1.90 7.15
C ILE A 80 1.96 0.52 7.78
N SER A 81 1.73 -0.54 7.00
CA SER A 81 1.80 -1.92 7.49
C SER A 81 3.18 -2.24 8.08
N PHE A 82 4.25 -1.82 7.42
CA PHE A 82 5.61 -2.06 7.88
C PHE A 82 6.05 -1.09 8.99
N GLY A 83 5.83 0.21 8.81
CA GLY A 83 6.41 1.24 9.69
C GLY A 83 5.63 1.51 10.97
N SER A 84 4.35 1.15 11.04
CA SER A 84 3.48 1.50 12.17
C SER A 84 3.23 0.33 13.11
N THR A 85 3.38 0.59 14.42
CA THR A 85 2.96 -0.32 15.49
C THR A 85 1.55 -0.03 16.00
N LEU A 86 0.96 1.11 15.62
CA LEU A 86 -0.37 1.55 16.06
C LEU A 86 -1.45 1.25 15.02
N VAL A 87 -1.16 1.51 13.75
CA VAL A 87 -2.10 1.36 12.62
C VAL A 87 -1.52 0.46 11.53
N GLY A 88 -0.65 -0.47 11.91
CA GLY A 88 0.01 -1.41 11.02
C GLY A 88 0.48 -2.66 11.79
N SER A 89 1.51 -3.30 11.26
CA SER A 89 2.01 -4.61 11.70
C SER A 89 3.51 -4.61 11.94
N GLY A 90 4.12 -3.45 12.22
CA GLY A 90 5.58 -3.31 12.23
C GLY A 90 6.32 -4.28 13.16
N LEU A 91 5.74 -4.65 14.30
CA LEU A 91 6.35 -5.63 15.23
C LEU A 91 6.45 -7.05 14.64
N ARG A 92 5.69 -7.39 13.59
CA ARG A 92 5.76 -8.71 12.95
C ARG A 92 6.96 -8.91 12.06
N PHE A 93 7.50 -7.82 11.50
CA PHE A 93 8.71 -7.88 10.69
C PHE A 93 9.95 -8.12 11.57
N GLY A 94 9.88 -7.74 12.85
CA GLY A 94 10.79 -8.17 13.91
C GLY A 94 12.08 -7.32 13.98
N PRO A 95 12.49 -6.81 15.17
CA PRO A 95 13.64 -5.90 15.29
C PRO A 95 14.96 -6.42 14.72
N ALA A 96 15.14 -7.75 14.69
CA ALA A 96 16.34 -8.38 14.14
C ALA A 96 16.40 -8.35 12.61
N ALA A 97 15.25 -8.27 11.93
CA ALA A 97 15.16 -8.20 10.47
C ALA A 97 14.88 -6.78 9.96
N ASP A 98 14.55 -5.84 10.85
CA ASP A 98 14.37 -4.41 10.52
C ASP A 98 15.50 -3.86 9.63
N PRO A 99 16.81 -4.04 9.93
CA PRO A 99 17.87 -3.46 9.11
C PRO A 99 17.78 -3.89 7.64
N HIS A 100 17.46 -5.16 7.40
CA HIS A 100 17.28 -5.71 6.07
C HIS A 100 16.03 -5.15 5.39
N TRP A 101 14.88 -5.23 6.05
CA TRP A 101 13.62 -4.77 5.45
C TRP A 101 13.55 -3.26 5.25
N PHE A 102 14.25 -2.46 6.06
CA PHE A 102 14.39 -1.03 5.81
C PHE A 102 15.16 -0.74 4.52
N GLU A 103 16.20 -1.51 4.20
CA GLU A 103 16.93 -1.34 2.92
C GLU A 103 16.02 -1.66 1.73
N VAL A 104 15.28 -2.77 1.80
CA VAL A 104 14.31 -3.17 0.78
C VAL A 104 13.21 -2.12 0.63
N MET A 105 12.62 -1.66 1.74
CA MET A 105 11.60 -0.60 1.74
C MET A 105 12.12 0.69 1.09
N ARG A 106 13.36 1.11 1.39
CA ARG A 106 13.94 2.30 0.75
C ARG A 106 14.15 2.10 -0.75
N SER A 107 14.45 0.89 -1.21
CA SER A 107 14.53 0.59 -2.63
C SER A 107 13.15 0.72 -3.31
N VAL A 108 12.11 0.13 -2.72
CA VAL A 108 10.72 0.24 -3.21
C VAL A 108 10.26 1.70 -3.26
N GLN A 109 10.45 2.45 -2.18
CA GLN A 109 10.05 3.86 -2.09
C GLN A 109 10.72 4.72 -3.18
N ARG A 110 11.99 4.48 -3.50
CA ARG A 110 12.68 5.23 -4.58
C ARG A 110 12.07 4.95 -5.96
N LYS A 111 11.46 3.78 -6.18
CA LYS A 111 10.83 3.40 -7.44
C LYS A 111 9.38 3.88 -7.54
N ILE A 112 8.65 3.85 -6.43
CA ILE A 112 7.20 4.07 -6.43
C ILE A 112 6.83 5.47 -5.95
N SER A 113 7.48 6.01 -4.92
CA SER A 113 7.07 7.25 -4.28
C SER A 113 7.42 8.47 -5.13
N THR A 114 6.40 9.08 -5.73
CA THR A 114 6.52 10.32 -6.48
C THR A 114 5.51 11.35 -5.98
N TYR A 115 5.81 12.64 -6.17
CA TYR A 115 4.89 13.70 -5.80
C TYR A 115 3.56 13.62 -6.56
N SER A 116 3.57 13.24 -7.84
CA SER A 116 2.35 13.04 -8.64
C SER A 116 1.46 11.94 -8.06
N ARG A 117 2.03 10.83 -7.60
CA ARG A 117 1.27 9.76 -6.94
C ARG A 117 0.73 10.17 -5.57
N PHE A 118 1.47 10.99 -4.83
CA PHE A 118 0.95 11.61 -3.61
C PHE A 118 -0.27 12.50 -3.90
N LEU A 119 -0.22 13.34 -4.95
CA LEU A 119 -1.37 14.16 -5.36
C LEU A 119 -2.60 13.30 -5.71
N LEU A 120 -2.40 12.18 -6.41
CA LEU A 120 -3.48 11.24 -6.71
C LEU A 120 -4.15 10.69 -5.43
N LEU A 121 -3.39 10.42 -4.37
CA LEU A 121 -3.99 10.03 -3.08
C LEU A 121 -4.84 11.16 -2.50
N VAL A 122 -4.34 12.40 -2.50
CA VAL A 122 -5.08 13.56 -1.96
C VAL A 122 -6.37 13.81 -2.74
N GLU A 123 -6.30 13.77 -4.07
CA GLU A 123 -7.44 14.00 -4.97
C GLU A 123 -8.53 12.93 -4.87
N ASN A 124 -8.15 11.71 -4.46
CA ASN A 124 -9.05 10.57 -4.35
C ASN A 124 -9.37 10.20 -2.89
N ALA A 125 -8.83 10.92 -1.91
CA ALA A 125 -9.14 10.70 -0.51
C ALA A 125 -10.56 11.16 -0.21
N GLY A 126 -11.32 10.30 0.47
CA GLY A 126 -12.51 10.67 1.20
C GLY A 126 -12.11 11.27 2.54
N TYR A 127 -12.44 12.54 2.75
CA TYR A 127 -12.36 13.16 4.06
C TYR A 127 -13.77 13.16 4.67
N PRO A 128 -13.91 12.93 6.00
CA PRO A 128 -15.12 13.35 6.68
C PRO A 128 -15.36 14.83 6.36
N ALA A 129 -16.62 15.22 6.15
CA ALA A 129 -16.93 16.63 5.98
C ALA A 129 -16.36 17.39 7.18
N ALA A 130 -15.62 18.48 6.92
CA ALA A 130 -15.22 19.39 7.99
C ALA A 130 -16.50 19.94 8.64
N GLU A 131 -16.62 19.77 9.96
CA GLU A 131 -17.67 20.41 10.75
C GLU A 131 -17.57 21.95 10.68
#